data_AF-A0A9Q4B2B0-F1
#
_entry.id   AF-A0A9Q4B2B0-F1
#
_cell.length_a   1.000
_cell.length_b   1.000
_cell.length_c   1.000
_cell.angle_alpha   90.00
_cell.angle_beta   90.00
_cell.angle_gamma   90.00
#
_symmetry.space_group_name_H-M   'P 1'
#
loop_
_entity.id
_entity.type
_entity.pdbx_description
1 polymer ?
#
loop_
_entity_poly.entity_id
_entity_poly.type
_entity_poly.pdbx_seq_one_letter_code
_entity_poly.pdbx_strand_id
1 'polypeptide(L)'
;MTMQFLSEIFFIFLLSFTVGTLPAVQVRYPYPLVILTLSIVLLPLMTGAILGAALFTWIPILILKVILFLLLIWITIYLYGIYHPSYGYMPHHSKGYIAFIALLFFILGVEFAALGGFSPWVIMVILPLCAGVVIGGFIVMMRLFVFLKFVSFIHFVPLALFLFAAIIKLL
;
A
#
# COMPACT_ATOMS: atom_id res chain seq x y z
N MET A 1 -3.63 7.94 22.58
CA MET A 1 -4.48 6.98 21.83
C MET A 1 -5.11 7.59 20.59
N THR A 2 -5.90 8.67 20.69
CA THR A 2 -6.60 9.28 19.53
C THR A 2 -5.67 9.75 18.41
N MET A 3 -4.56 10.43 18.73
CA MET A 3 -3.60 10.89 17.70
C MET A 3 -2.89 9.74 16.99
N GLN A 4 -2.51 8.69 17.72
CA GLN A 4 -1.86 7.50 17.15
C GLN A 4 -2.82 6.69 16.26
N PHE A 5 -4.09 6.62 16.63
CA PHE A 5 -5.12 5.98 15.84
C PHE A 5 -5.38 6.74 14.53
N LEU A 6 -5.49 8.07 14.58
CA LEU A 6 -5.64 8.90 13.39
C LEU A 6 -4.42 8.84 12.47
N SER A 7 -3.20 8.83 13.02
CA SER A 7 -1.99 8.65 12.22
C SER A 7 -1.96 7.30 11.52
N GLU A 8 -2.46 6.23 12.15
CA GLU A 8 -2.52 4.91 11.53
C GLU A 8 -3.54 4.86 10.39
N ILE A 9 -4.73 5.46 10.57
CA ILE A 9 -5.72 5.59 9.49
C ILE A 9 -5.15 6.37 8.31
N PHE A 10 -4.51 7.51 8.58
CA PHE A 10 -3.84 8.29 7.55
C PHE A 10 -2.79 7.46 6.81
N PHE A 11 -2.00 6.68 7.55
CA PHE A 11 -0.98 5.82 6.98
C PHE A 11 -1.57 4.69 6.10
N ILE A 12 -2.66 4.06 6.54
CA ILE A 12 -3.41 3.07 5.75
C ILE A 12 -3.89 3.70 4.44
N PHE A 13 -4.44 4.91 4.47
CA PHE A 13 -4.88 5.60 3.26
C PHE A 13 -3.71 6.01 2.36
N LEU A 14 -2.60 6.49 2.92
CA LEU A 14 -1.39 6.82 2.16
C LEU A 14 -0.85 5.58 1.42
N LEU A 15 -0.76 4.43 2.09
CA LEU A 15 -0.32 3.18 1.47
C LEU A 15 -1.33 2.67 0.45
N SER A 16 -2.63 2.74 0.73
CA SER A 16 -3.69 2.38 -0.21
C SER A 16 -3.60 3.20 -1.49
N PHE A 17 -3.38 4.51 -1.36
CA PHE A 17 -3.18 5.42 -2.49
C PHE A 17 -1.93 5.04 -3.28
N THR A 18 -0.80 4.84 -2.58
CA THR A 18 0.48 4.45 -3.15
C THR A 18 0.36 3.17 -3.98
N VAL A 19 -0.26 2.13 -3.42
CA VAL A 19 -0.48 0.85 -4.13
C VAL A 19 -1.43 1.03 -5.31
N GLY A 20 -2.45 1.88 -5.18
CA GLY A 20 -3.34 2.26 -6.27
C GLY A 20 -2.65 2.89 -7.47
N THR A 21 -1.48 3.52 -7.29
CA THR A 21 -0.69 4.07 -8.41
C THR A 21 0.03 3.00 -9.24
N LEU A 22 0.28 1.79 -8.70
CA LEU A 22 1.09 0.76 -9.37
C LEU A 22 0.47 0.20 -10.66
N PRO A 23 -0.83 -0.15 -10.72
CA PRO A 23 -1.46 -0.64 -11.94
C PRO A 23 -1.36 0.33 -13.12
N ALA A 24 -1.35 1.64 -12.85
CA ALA A 24 -1.25 2.66 -13.89
C ALA A 24 0.12 2.65 -14.60
N VAL A 25 1.19 2.21 -13.91
CA VAL A 25 2.54 2.09 -14.49
C VAL A 25 2.67 0.82 -15.37
N GLN A 26 1.74 -0.13 -15.25
CA GLN A 26 1.73 -1.37 -16.04
C GLN A 26 0.94 -1.15 -17.34
N VAL A 27 1.61 -0.57 -18.32
CA VAL A 27 1.09 -0.06 -19.61
C VAL A 27 0.16 -1.01 -20.39
N ARG A 28 0.27 -2.34 -20.21
CA ARG A 28 -0.46 -3.31 -21.05
C ARG A 28 -1.88 -3.68 -20.58
N TYR A 29 -2.15 -3.72 -19.27
CA TYR A 29 -3.45 -4.20 -18.75
C TYR A 29 -3.86 -3.55 -17.41
N PRO A 30 -4.06 -2.22 -17.36
CA PRO A 30 -4.27 -1.51 -16.10
C PRO A 30 -5.58 -1.90 -15.37
N TYR A 31 -6.69 -2.12 -16.08
CA TYR A 31 -8.00 -2.32 -15.43
C TYR A 31 -8.15 -3.65 -14.65
N PRO A 32 -7.76 -4.84 -15.20
CA PRO A 32 -7.79 -6.08 -14.42
C PRO A 32 -6.83 -6.03 -13.21
N LEU A 33 -5.74 -5.28 -13.33
CA LEU A 33 -4.77 -5.10 -12.25
C LEU A 33 -5.32 -4.23 -11.12
N VAL A 34 -6.16 -3.23 -11.40
CA VAL A 34 -6.82 -2.44 -10.35
C VAL A 34 -7.72 -3.32 -9.48
N ILE A 35 -8.51 -4.20 -10.10
CA ILE A 35 -9.37 -5.16 -9.38
C ILE A 35 -8.52 -6.09 -8.53
N LEU A 36 -7.40 -6.60 -9.08
CA LEU A 36 -6.47 -7.42 -8.34
C LEU A 36 -5.86 -6.66 -7.14
N THR A 37 -5.43 -5.40 -7.33
CA THR A 37 -4.88 -4.58 -6.24
C THR A 37 -5.89 -4.30 -5.15
N LEU A 38 -7.17 -4.11 -5.48
CA LEU A 38 -8.23 -3.97 -4.47
C LEU A 38 -8.29 -5.21 -3.58
N SER A 39 -8.29 -6.41 -4.16
CA SER A 39 -8.30 -7.66 -3.40
C SER A 39 -7.05 -7.82 -2.53
N ILE A 40 -5.88 -7.45 -3.04
CA ILE A 40 -4.59 -7.54 -2.33
C ILE A 40 -4.48 -6.52 -1.19
N VAL A 41 -5.19 -5.40 -1.26
CA VAL A 41 -5.21 -4.39 -0.20
C VAL A 41 -6.24 -4.77 0.87
N LEU A 42 -7.48 -5.02 0.45
CA LEU A 42 -8.63 -5.14 1.36
C LEU A 42 -8.63 -6.46 2.13
N LEU A 43 -8.39 -7.60 1.46
CA LEU A 43 -8.45 -8.90 2.12
C LEU A 43 -7.36 -9.06 3.18
N PRO A 44 -6.08 -8.76 2.90
CA PRO A 44 -5.03 -8.87 3.91
C PRO A 44 -5.17 -7.87 5.03
N LEU A 45 -5.62 -6.63 4.76
CA LEU A 45 -5.89 -5.65 5.80
C LEU A 45 -6.97 -6.14 6.77
N MET A 46 -8.07 -6.68 6.23
CA MET A 46 -9.16 -7.23 7.02
C MET A 46 -8.71 -8.47 7.83
N THR A 47 -8.05 -9.43 7.20
CA THR A 47 -7.56 -10.64 7.89
C THR A 47 -6.50 -10.30 8.93
N GLY A 48 -5.63 -9.35 8.63
CA GLY A 48 -4.63 -8.80 9.56
C GLY A 48 -5.28 -8.16 10.77
N ALA A 49 -6.34 -7.36 10.59
CA ALA A 49 -7.07 -6.76 11.70
C ALA A 49 -7.77 -7.80 12.58
N ILE A 50 -8.43 -8.79 11.97
CA ILE A 50 -9.14 -9.87 12.68
C ILE A 50 -8.14 -10.73 13.47
N LEU A 51 -7.10 -11.23 12.81
CA LEU A 51 -6.08 -12.06 13.47
C LEU A 51 -5.23 -11.24 14.44
N GLY A 52 -5.00 -9.97 14.14
CA GLY A 52 -4.31 -9.02 15.00
C GLY A 52 -4.96 -8.90 16.36
N ALA A 53 -6.27 -8.68 16.36
CA ALA A 53 -7.08 -8.59 17.57
C ALA A 53 -7.16 -9.92 18.34
N ALA A 54 -7.15 -11.06 17.63
CA ALA A 54 -7.32 -12.37 18.24
C ALA A 54 -6.02 -12.99 18.77
N LEU A 55 -4.89 -12.84 18.06
CA LEU A 55 -3.67 -13.64 18.26
C LEU A 55 -2.39 -12.82 18.47
N PHE A 56 -2.36 -11.54 18.08
CA PHE A 56 -1.12 -10.77 18.00
C PHE A 56 -1.11 -9.48 18.85
N THR A 57 -2.05 -9.33 19.77
CA THR A 57 -2.13 -8.19 20.70
C THR A 57 -0.92 -8.06 21.63
N TRP A 58 -0.17 -9.15 21.82
CA TRP A 58 1.06 -9.17 22.64
C TRP A 58 2.29 -8.64 21.90
N ILE A 59 2.25 -8.45 20.57
CA ILE A 59 3.40 -7.96 19.81
C ILE A 59 3.58 -6.47 20.09
N PRO A 60 4.77 -6.02 20.55
CA PRO A 60 5.06 -4.61 20.73
C PRO A 60 4.90 -3.81 19.43
N ILE A 61 4.16 -2.70 19.48
CA ILE A 61 3.91 -1.80 18.32
C ILE A 61 5.23 -1.34 17.68
N LEU A 62 6.27 -1.09 18.47
CA LEU A 62 7.60 -0.72 17.96
C LEU A 62 8.16 -1.77 16.97
N ILE A 63 7.96 -3.06 17.26
CA ILE A 63 8.43 -4.14 16.39
C ILE A 63 7.63 -4.14 15.08
N LEU A 64 6.32 -3.94 15.13
CA LEU A 64 5.47 -3.85 13.94
C LEU A 64 5.87 -2.66 13.06
N LYS A 65 6.13 -1.48 13.65
CA LYS A 65 6.64 -0.31 12.93
C LYS A 65 7.95 -0.59 12.20
N VAL A 66 8.92 -1.22 12.87
CA VAL A 66 10.22 -1.56 12.27
C VAL A 66 10.06 -2.58 11.15
N ILE A 67 9.24 -3.61 11.32
CA ILE A 67 8.98 -4.61 10.28
C ILE A 67 8.33 -3.96 9.05
N LEU A 68 7.33 -3.10 9.26
CA LEU A 68 6.67 -2.37 8.16
C LEU A 68 7.65 -1.45 7.44
N PHE A 69 8.49 -0.72 8.17
CA PHE A 69 9.55 0.10 7.59
C PHE A 69 10.48 -0.73 6.68
N LEU A 70 11.02 -1.83 7.20
CA LEU A 70 11.92 -2.71 6.43
C LEU A 70 11.21 -3.29 5.20
N LEU A 71 9.94 -3.68 5.33
CA LEU A 71 9.16 -4.21 4.23
C LEU A 71 8.88 -3.14 3.16
N LEU A 72 8.64 -1.89 3.53
CA LEU A 72 8.47 -0.78 2.59
C LEU A 72 9.76 -0.48 1.82
N ILE A 73 10.90 -0.48 2.51
CA ILE A 73 12.22 -0.34 1.86
C ILE A 73 12.46 -1.51 0.91
N TRP A 74 12.20 -2.74 1.35
CA TRP A 74 12.35 -3.93 0.50
C TRP A 74 11.46 -3.88 -0.74
N ILE A 75 10.17 -3.53 -0.59
CA ILE A 75 9.24 -3.36 -1.71
C ILE A 75 9.76 -2.29 -2.67
N THR A 76 10.27 -1.17 -2.16
CA THR A 76 10.85 -0.12 -2.99
C THR A 76 12.03 -0.63 -3.81
N ILE A 77 12.99 -1.31 -3.17
CA ILE A 77 14.17 -1.89 -3.83
C ILE A 77 13.74 -2.91 -4.89
N TYR A 78 12.78 -3.78 -4.54
CA TYR A 78 12.28 -4.82 -5.43
C TYR A 78 11.58 -4.22 -6.66
N LEU A 79 10.70 -3.23 -6.46
CA LEU A 79 10.03 -2.50 -7.54
C LEU A 79 11.02 -1.73 -8.42
N TYR A 80 12.06 -1.12 -7.83
CA TYR A 80 13.12 -0.45 -8.58
C TYR A 80 13.93 -1.45 -9.42
N GLY A 81 14.25 -2.63 -8.88
CA GLY A 81 14.98 -3.68 -9.62
C GLY A 81 14.18 -4.27 -10.78
N ILE A 82 12.85 -4.24 -10.72
CA ILE A 82 11.96 -4.70 -11.79
C ILE A 82 11.75 -3.62 -12.86
N TYR A 83 11.86 -2.35 -12.47
CA TYR A 83 11.61 -1.24 -13.37
C TYR A 83 12.59 -1.21 -14.54
N HIS A 84 12.08 -1.11 -15.77
CA HIS A 84 12.93 -1.05 -16.96
C HIS A 84 13.27 0.41 -17.30
N PRO A 85 14.51 0.89 -17.05
CA PRO A 85 14.87 2.30 -17.18
C PRO A 85 14.71 2.85 -18.59
N SER A 86 14.95 2.04 -19.63
CA SER A 86 14.85 2.48 -21.03
C SER A 86 13.43 2.53 -21.61
N TYR A 87 12.49 1.74 -21.07
CA TYR A 87 11.13 1.65 -21.62
C TYR A 87 10.08 2.28 -20.73
N GLY A 88 10.44 2.72 -19.52
CA GLY A 88 9.53 3.44 -18.64
C GLY A 88 8.39 2.58 -18.09
N TYR A 89 8.51 1.26 -18.01
CA TYR A 89 7.43 0.42 -17.47
C TYR A 89 7.95 -0.70 -16.57
N MET A 90 7.06 -1.22 -15.73
CA MET A 90 7.30 -2.44 -14.95
C MET A 90 6.82 -3.66 -15.75
N PRO A 91 7.70 -4.65 -16.05
CA PRO A 91 7.34 -5.84 -16.80
C PRO A 91 6.28 -6.69 -16.07
N HIS A 92 5.29 -7.16 -16.83
CA HIS A 92 4.09 -7.84 -16.34
C HIS A 92 4.35 -9.21 -15.68
N HIS A 93 5.48 -9.85 -15.98
CA HIS A 93 5.77 -11.22 -15.54
C HIS A 93 6.27 -11.31 -14.09
N SER A 94 6.80 -10.22 -13.52
CA SER A 94 7.29 -10.24 -12.13
C SER A 94 6.16 -9.90 -11.16
N LYS A 95 5.34 -10.89 -10.80
CA LYS A 95 4.22 -10.73 -9.86
C LYS A 95 4.62 -10.88 -8.38
N GLY A 96 5.91 -11.08 -8.08
CA GLY A 96 6.38 -11.32 -6.71
C GLY A 96 6.08 -10.17 -5.74
N TYR A 97 6.00 -8.92 -6.24
CA TYR A 97 5.67 -7.75 -5.42
C TYR A 97 4.27 -7.83 -4.80
N ILE A 98 3.35 -8.56 -5.42
CA ILE A 98 1.97 -8.75 -4.94
C ILE A 98 1.96 -9.41 -3.56
N ALA A 99 2.80 -10.44 -3.37
CA ALA A 99 2.89 -11.14 -2.09
C ALA A 99 3.44 -10.22 -0.99
N PHE A 100 4.44 -9.39 -1.31
CA PHE A 100 4.99 -8.43 -0.36
C PHE A 100 3.99 -7.32 0.01
N ILE A 101 3.19 -6.84 -0.96
CA ILE A 101 2.11 -5.88 -0.68
C ILE A 101 1.01 -6.53 0.17
N ALA A 102 0.63 -7.78 -0.12
CA ALA A 102 -0.34 -8.50 0.70
C ALA A 102 0.15 -8.64 2.15
N LEU A 103 1.43 -9.03 2.33
CA LEU A 103 2.06 -9.12 3.64
C LEU A 103 2.12 -7.76 4.35
N LEU A 104 2.40 -6.68 3.61
CA LEU A 104 2.41 -5.32 4.14
C LEU A 104 1.05 -4.94 4.71
N PHE A 105 -0.04 -5.10 3.95
CA PHE A 105 -1.39 -4.80 4.42
C PHE A 105 -1.85 -5.74 5.53
N PHE A 106 -1.38 -6.99 5.54
CA PHE A 106 -1.64 -7.91 6.65
C PHE A 106 -1.03 -7.40 7.96
N ILE A 107 0.26 -7.08 7.97
CA ILE A 107 0.95 -6.57 9.17
C ILE A 107 0.38 -5.21 9.59
N LEU A 108 0.00 -4.38 8.62
CA LEU A 108 -0.68 -3.12 8.85
C LEU A 108 -2.03 -3.30 9.57
N GLY A 109 -2.81 -4.31 9.16
CA GLY A 109 -4.04 -4.69 9.86
C GLY A 109 -3.77 -5.16 11.29
N VAL A 110 -2.70 -5.92 11.51
CA VAL A 110 -2.30 -6.37 12.85
C VAL A 110 -1.96 -5.19 13.75
N GLU A 111 -1.17 -4.23 13.27
CA GLU A 111 -0.82 -3.03 14.03
C GLU A 111 -2.03 -2.15 14.33
N PHE A 112 -2.90 -1.97 13.34
CA PHE A 112 -4.17 -1.26 13.51
C PHE A 112 -5.02 -1.87 14.64
N ALA A 113 -5.10 -3.20 14.71
CA ALA A 113 -5.78 -3.90 15.79
C ALA A 113 -5.07 -3.73 17.15
N ALA A 114 -3.74 -3.84 17.18
CA ALA A 114 -2.93 -3.68 18.40
C ALA A 114 -3.05 -2.27 19.02
N LEU A 115 -3.30 -1.24 18.22
CA LEU A 115 -3.57 0.13 18.69
C LEU A 115 -4.98 0.33 19.27
N GLY A 116 -5.78 -0.73 19.38
CA GLY A 116 -7.18 -0.66 19.82
C GLY A 116 -8.14 -0.26 18.70
N GLY A 117 -7.70 -0.32 17.43
CA GLY A 117 -8.53 0.03 16.27
C GLY A 117 -9.54 -1.04 15.86
N PHE A 118 -9.49 -2.23 16.46
CA PHE A 118 -10.41 -3.31 16.13
C PHE A 118 -11.82 -3.04 16.68
N SER A 119 -12.66 -2.47 15.81
CA SER A 119 -14.11 -2.42 15.94
C SER A 119 -14.73 -2.83 14.61
N PRO A 120 -15.69 -3.78 14.57
CA PRO A 120 -16.35 -4.20 13.33
C PRO A 120 -16.90 -3.01 12.53
N TRP A 121 -17.45 -2.02 13.22
CA TRP A 121 -17.98 -0.78 12.62
C TRP A 121 -16.89 0.04 11.94
N VAL A 122 -15.73 0.15 12.58
CA VAL A 122 -14.59 0.90 12.04
C VAL A 122 -14.04 0.21 10.80
N ILE A 123 -13.92 -1.12 10.82
CA ILE A 123 -13.47 -1.91 9.66
C ILE A 123 -14.46 -1.78 8.49
N MET A 124 -15.77 -1.83 8.76
CA MET A 124 -16.80 -1.64 7.73
C MET A 124 -16.73 -0.28 7.04
N VAL A 125 -16.25 0.76 7.74
CA VAL A 125 -16.05 2.10 7.16
C VAL A 125 -14.70 2.23 6.48
N ILE A 126 -13.63 1.72 7.07
CA ILE A 126 -12.27 1.84 6.53
C ILE A 126 -12.13 1.09 5.20
N LEU A 127 -12.68 -0.12 5.07
CA LEU A 127 -12.52 -0.92 3.84
C LEU A 127 -13.05 -0.23 2.57
N PRO A 128 -14.31 0.28 2.51
CA PRO A 128 -14.78 0.99 1.32
C PRO A 128 -14.02 2.30 1.07
N LEU A 129 -13.58 2.99 2.13
CA LEU A 129 -12.73 4.18 1.98
C LEU A 129 -11.37 3.81 1.37
N CYS A 130 -10.70 2.76 1.86
CA CYS A 130 -9.47 2.24 1.27
C CYS A 130 -9.67 1.87 -0.20
N ALA A 131 -10.78 1.22 -0.56
CA ALA A 131 -11.10 0.91 -1.95
C ALA A 131 -11.20 2.17 -2.80
N GLY A 132 -11.91 3.19 -2.32
CA GLY A 132 -12.01 4.50 -2.97
C GLY A 132 -10.65 5.18 -3.13
N VAL A 133 -9.78 5.08 -2.12
CA VAL A 133 -8.42 5.66 -2.14
C VAL A 133 -7.49 4.93 -3.11
N VAL A 134 -7.57 3.59 -3.21
CA VAL A 134 -6.84 2.80 -4.22
C VAL A 134 -7.28 3.22 -5.62
N ILE A 135 -8.58 3.31 -5.87
CA ILE A 135 -9.13 3.77 -7.16
C ILE A 135 -8.70 5.21 -7.44
N GLY A 136 -8.72 6.08 -6.42
CA GLY A 136 -8.24 7.46 -6.52
C GLY A 136 -6.78 7.55 -6.93
N GLY A 137 -5.89 6.75 -6.31
CA GLY A 137 -4.48 6.65 -6.69
C GLY A 137 -4.28 6.24 -8.14
N PHE A 138 -5.05 5.24 -8.59
CA PHE A 138 -5.04 4.81 -9.99
C PHE A 138 -5.46 5.93 -10.95
N ILE A 139 -6.59 6.59 -10.68
CA ILE A 139 -7.12 7.67 -11.52
C ILE A 139 -6.15 8.85 -11.59
N VAL A 140 -5.59 9.27 -10.44
CA VAL A 140 -4.62 10.37 -10.36
C VAL A 140 -3.38 10.03 -11.18
N MET A 141 -2.84 8.82 -11.02
CA MET A 141 -1.65 8.39 -11.76
C MET A 141 -1.89 8.32 -13.28
N MET A 142 -3.04 7.77 -13.70
CA MET A 142 -3.45 7.75 -15.11
C MET A 142 -3.56 9.17 -15.68
N ARG A 143 -4.14 10.12 -14.93
CA ARG A 143 -4.19 11.53 -15.36
C ARG A 143 -2.79 12.14 -15.47
N LEU A 144 -1.90 11.88 -14.51
CA LEU A 144 -0.51 12.36 -14.56
C LEU A 144 0.21 11.86 -15.82
N PHE A 145 0.04 10.60 -16.20
CA PHE A 145 0.61 10.07 -17.44
C PHE A 145 0.09 10.77 -18.70
N VAL A 146 -1.20 11.14 -18.73
CA VAL A 146 -1.78 11.87 -19.86
C VAL A 146 -1.23 13.29 -19.94
N PHE A 147 -1.20 14.01 -18.82
CA PHE A 147 -0.79 15.43 -18.79
C PHE A 147 0.72 15.63 -18.95
N LEU A 148 1.54 14.69 -18.49
CA LEU A 148 2.98 14.84 -18.42
C LEU A 148 3.72 13.79 -19.28
N LYS A 149 3.09 13.34 -20.38
CA LYS A 149 3.51 12.26 -21.28
C LYS A 149 5.01 12.22 -21.66
N PHE A 150 5.70 13.36 -21.68
CA PHE A 150 7.10 13.49 -22.10
C PHE A 150 8.11 13.41 -20.96
N VAL A 151 7.63 13.18 -19.74
CA VAL A 151 8.44 13.30 -18.54
C VAL A 151 8.76 11.90 -17.99
N SER A 152 10.00 11.48 -18.17
CA SER A 152 10.48 10.16 -17.75
C SER A 152 10.28 9.89 -16.25
N PHE A 153 10.34 10.94 -15.41
CA PHE A 153 10.31 10.79 -13.95
C PHE A 153 8.97 10.33 -13.36
N ILE A 154 7.85 10.46 -14.09
CA ILE A 154 6.52 10.13 -13.55
C ILE A 154 6.44 8.66 -13.14
N HIS A 155 7.09 7.78 -13.88
CA HIS A 155 7.07 6.35 -13.60
C HIS A 155 7.70 5.99 -12.24
N PHE A 156 8.49 6.90 -11.64
CA PHE A 156 9.07 6.74 -10.31
C PHE A 156 8.19 7.27 -9.18
N VAL A 157 7.03 7.89 -9.47
CA VAL A 157 6.10 8.40 -8.44
C VAL A 157 5.68 7.31 -7.43
N PRO A 158 5.30 6.07 -7.83
CA PRO A 158 4.96 5.04 -6.85
C PRO A 158 6.13 4.70 -5.93
N LEU A 159 7.36 4.66 -6.47
CA LEU A 159 8.58 4.38 -5.70
C LEU A 159 8.85 5.50 -4.69
N ALA A 160 8.72 6.76 -5.12
CA ALA A 160 8.86 7.92 -4.23
C ALA A 160 7.81 7.89 -3.11
N LEU A 161 6.57 7.50 -3.42
CA LEU A 161 5.50 7.36 -2.43
C LEU A 161 5.78 6.23 -1.43
N PHE A 162 6.31 5.09 -1.86
CA PHE A 162 6.73 4.02 -0.94
C PHE A 162 7.87 4.45 0.00
N LEU A 163 8.88 5.16 -0.53
CA LEU A 163 9.96 5.73 0.28
C LEU A 163 9.43 6.74 1.30
N PHE A 164 8.53 7.62 0.85
CA PHE A 164 7.89 8.61 1.71
C PHE A 164 7.06 7.94 2.81
N ALA A 165 6.30 6.89 2.48
CA ALA A 165 5.59 6.09 3.46
C ALA A 165 6.53 5.40 4.45
N ALA A 166 7.67 4.87 3.99
CA ALA A 166 8.67 4.27 4.88
C ALA A 166 9.17 5.27 5.93
N ILE A 167 9.52 6.49 5.49
CA ILE A 167 9.98 7.55 6.38
C ILE A 167 8.89 7.94 7.38
N ILE A 168 7.65 8.13 6.92
CA ILE A 168 6.52 8.48 7.79
C ILE A 168 6.26 7.41 8.84
N LYS A 169 6.43 6.12 8.50
CA LYS A 169 6.10 5.04 9.43
C LYS A 169 6.96 5.03 10.71
N LEU A 170 8.18 5.57 10.61
CA LEU A 170 9.10 5.69 11.75
C LEU A 170 8.81 6.89 12.65
N LEU A 171 8.02 7.86 12.18
CA LEU A 171 7.54 8.99 12.98
C LEU A 171 6.38 8.55 13.92
#